data_AF-A0A4Q7BKV4-F1
#
_entry.id   AF-A0A4Q7BKV4-F1
#
_cell.length_a   1.000
_cell.length_b   1.000
_cell.length_c   1.000
_cell.angle_alpha   90.00
_cell.angle_beta   90.00
_cell.angle_gamma   90.00
#
_symmetry.space_group_name_H-M   'P 1'
#
loop_
_entity.id
_entity.type
_entity.pdbx_description
1 polymer ?
#
loop_
_entity_poly.entity_id
_entity_poly.type
_entity_poly.pdbx_seq_one_letter_code
_entity_poly.pdbx_strand_id
1 'polypeptide(L)'
;MNLLTKPTFFCQFDSETSQGARYRVGIEKPTFYVLKPKVKKDFALKGFQQKYDLYREYPNTLFKIQDNKVSAKLNAMISKAVNAKSNSDHFETLNSIGYFERPRFSPNQRIAYNNALFNA
;
A
#
# COMPACT_ATOMS: atom_id res chain seq x y z
N MET A 1 -12.05 -31.82 4.69
CA MET A 1 -11.77 -30.76 5.67
C MET A 1 -10.46 -30.08 5.26
N ASN A 2 -10.51 -28.94 4.57
CA ASN A 2 -9.29 -28.23 4.15
C ASN A 2 -9.11 -26.95 4.96
N LEU A 3 -8.03 -26.99 5.75
CA LEU A 3 -7.26 -25.90 6.35
C LEU A 3 -7.99 -24.56 6.54
N LEU A 4 -8.40 -24.29 7.78
CA LEU A 4 -8.65 -22.95 8.30
C LEU A 4 -7.38 -22.08 8.17
N THR A 5 -7.08 -21.58 6.98
CA THR A 5 -6.27 -20.38 6.85
C THR A 5 -7.14 -19.26 7.42
N LYS A 6 -6.77 -18.76 8.61
CA LYS A 6 -7.39 -17.56 9.18
C LYS A 6 -7.42 -16.49 8.08
N PRO A 7 -8.54 -15.78 7.86
CA PRO A 7 -8.61 -14.76 6.82
C PRO A 7 -7.51 -13.73 7.06
N THR A 8 -6.48 -13.76 6.22
CA THR A 8 -5.36 -12.83 6.27
C THR A 8 -5.86 -11.50 5.71
N PHE A 9 -6.35 -10.63 6.60
CA PHE A 9 -6.71 -9.27 6.24
C PHE A 9 -5.55 -8.60 5.48
N PHE A 10 -5.79 -8.17 4.24
CA PHE A 10 -4.81 -7.45 3.45
C PHE A 10 -5.23 -5.99 3.25
N CYS A 11 -4.25 -5.13 3.01
CA CYS A 11 -4.42 -3.75 2.59
C CYS A 11 -3.48 -3.51 1.41
N GLN A 12 -4.01 -2.97 0.31
CA GLN A 12 -3.24 -2.74 -0.91
C GLN A 12 -3.60 -1.39 -1.52
N PHE A 13 -2.62 -0.73 -2.11
CA PHE A 13 -2.86 0.40 -3.00
C PHE A 13 -3.68 -0.07 -4.21
N ASP A 14 -4.71 0.69 -4.56
CA ASP A 14 -5.62 0.39 -5.66
C ASP A 14 -5.33 1.32 -6.84
N SER A 15 -5.42 2.63 -6.65
CA SER A 15 -5.19 3.64 -7.68
C SER A 15 -4.96 5.03 -7.10
N GLU A 16 -4.33 5.92 -7.87
CA GLU A 16 -4.41 7.37 -7.60
C GLU A 16 -5.74 7.90 -8.18
N THR A 17 -6.46 8.71 -7.41
CA THR A 17 -7.71 9.33 -7.84
C THR A 17 -7.58 10.85 -7.76
N SER A 18 -8.50 11.58 -8.37
CA SER A 18 -8.60 13.05 -8.19
C SER A 18 -8.83 13.45 -6.74
N GLN A 19 -9.29 12.52 -5.89
CA GLN A 19 -9.53 12.73 -4.47
C GLN A 19 -8.40 12.18 -3.58
N GLY A 20 -7.30 11.66 -4.16
CA GLY A 20 -6.16 11.12 -3.41
C GLY A 20 -5.92 9.62 -3.63
N ALA A 21 -5.01 9.06 -2.84
CA ALA A 21 -4.54 7.68 -3.00
C ALA A 21 -5.57 6.70 -2.42
N ARG A 22 -6.09 5.80 -3.27
CA ARG A 22 -7.12 4.82 -2.92
C ARG A 22 -6.48 3.50 -2.50
N TYR A 23 -7.02 2.91 -1.44
CA TYR A 23 -6.58 1.64 -0.88
C TYR A 23 -7.77 0.72 -0.66
N ARG A 24 -7.61 -0.55 -1.01
CA ARG A 24 -8.58 -1.61 -0.74
C ARG A 24 -8.15 -2.40 0.50
N VAL A 25 -9.07 -2.61 1.44
CA VAL A 25 -8.79 -3.29 2.71
C VAL A 25 -9.80 -4.41 2.94
N GLY A 26 -9.32 -5.65 3.13
CA GLY A 26 -10.13 -6.86 3.30
C GLY A 26 -10.16 -7.76 2.07
N ILE A 27 -10.61 -9.01 2.22
CA ILE A 27 -10.56 -10.06 1.17
C ILE A 27 -11.85 -10.16 0.36
N GLU A 28 -12.92 -10.68 0.95
CA GLU A 28 -14.12 -11.06 0.19
C GLU A 28 -14.98 -9.86 -0.22
N LYS A 29 -15.05 -8.83 0.63
CA LYS A 29 -15.79 -7.58 0.39
C LYS A 29 -14.91 -6.42 0.84
N PRO A 30 -13.90 -6.05 0.02
CA PRO A 30 -12.95 -5.03 0.42
C PRO A 30 -13.68 -3.71 0.65
N THR A 31 -13.32 -3.03 1.74
CA THR A 31 -13.69 -1.64 1.94
C THR A 31 -12.65 -0.76 1.28
N PHE A 32 -13.11 0.23 0.52
CA PHE A 32 -12.24 1.22 -0.10
C PHE A 32 -12.06 2.41 0.82
N TYR A 33 -10.81 2.82 0.96
CA TYR A 33 -10.40 4.00 1.69
C TYR A 33 -9.60 4.91 0.78
N VAL A 34 -9.75 6.22 0.98
CA VAL A 34 -8.98 7.24 0.26
C VAL A 34 -8.15 8.01 1.29
N LEU A 35 -6.86 8.13 1.03
CA LEU A 35 -5.94 8.94 1.80
C LEU A 35 -5.76 10.29 1.13
N LYS A 36 -6.06 11.36 1.86
CA LYS A 36 -5.75 12.74 1.44
C LYS A 36 -4.60 13.28 2.26
N PRO A 37 -3.58 13.91 1.66
CA PRO A 37 -2.50 14.51 2.42
C PRO A 37 -3.02 15.63 3.32
N LYS A 38 -2.57 15.65 4.57
CA LYS A 38 -2.81 16.76 5.49
C LYS A 38 -1.93 17.94 5.06
N VAL A 39 -2.43 19.16 5.29
CA VAL A 39 -1.66 20.40 5.03
C VAL A 39 -0.40 20.46 5.88
N LYS A 40 -0.48 19.97 7.12
CA LYS A 40 0.64 19.86 8.06
C LYS A 40 0.68 18.48 8.68
N LYS A 41 1.89 17.99 8.93
CA LYS A 41 2.07 16.74 9.66
C LYS A 41 1.67 16.92 11.12
N ASP A 42 0.95 15.94 11.64
CA ASP A 42 0.63 15.85 13.05
C ASP A 42 1.57 14.84 13.72
N PHE A 43 2.53 15.34 14.49
CA PHE A 43 3.54 14.51 15.16
C PHE A 43 2.98 13.79 16.40
N ALA A 44 1.80 14.15 16.90
CA ALA A 44 1.16 13.44 18.00
C ALA A 44 0.54 12.11 17.55
N LEU A 45 0.19 12.00 16.27
CA LEU A 45 -0.36 10.78 15.67
C LEU A 45 0.78 9.84 15.24
N LYS A 46 0.43 8.61 14.83
CA LYS A 46 1.38 7.59 14.38
C LYS A 46 0.96 6.98 13.05
N GLY A 47 1.91 6.39 12.33
CA GLY A 47 1.65 5.72 11.07
C GLY A 47 1.17 6.70 9.99
N PHE A 48 0.24 6.26 9.15
CA PHE A 48 -0.28 7.07 8.04
C PHE A 48 -0.97 8.34 8.56
N GLN A 49 -1.59 8.30 9.74
CA GLN A 49 -2.37 9.40 10.30
C GLN A 49 -1.56 10.67 10.55
N GLN A 50 -0.23 10.55 10.66
CA GLN A 50 0.66 11.71 10.76
C GLN A 50 0.61 12.59 9.52
N LYS A 51 0.41 11.98 8.35
CA LYS A 51 0.56 12.65 7.05
C LYS A 51 -0.74 12.71 6.26
N TYR A 52 -1.72 11.88 6.57
CA TYR A 52 -2.94 11.74 5.79
C TYR A 52 -4.20 11.74 6.65
N ASP A 53 -5.26 12.33 6.11
CA ASP A 53 -6.64 12.12 6.54
C ASP A 53 -7.20 10.85 5.88
N LEU A 54 -7.96 10.06 6.63
CA LEU A 54 -8.62 8.86 6.12
C LEU A 54 -10.06 9.14 5.73
N TYR A 55 -10.45 8.72 4.53
CA TYR A 55 -11.84 8.74 4.07
C TYR A 55 -12.28 7.33 3.74
N ARG A 56 -13.50 6.96 4.13
CA ARG A 56 -14.15 5.73 3.67
C ARG A 56 -14.99 6.03 2.44
N GLU A 57 -14.81 5.22 1.42
CA GLU A 57 -15.57 5.32 0.19
C GLU A 57 -16.86 4.50 0.29
N TYR A 58 -17.95 5.15 -0.10
CA TYR A 58 -19.26 4.57 -0.34
C TYR A 58 -19.68 4.98 -1.76
N PRO A 59 -20.69 4.32 -2.36
CA PRO A 59 -21.15 4.69 -3.69
C PRO A 59 -21.35 6.22 -3.82
N ASN A 60 -20.57 6.83 -4.72
CA ASN A 60 -20.57 8.26 -5.04
C ASN A 60 -20.23 9.25 -3.90
N THR A 61 -19.78 8.77 -2.73
CA THR A 61 -19.52 9.65 -1.56
C THR A 61 -18.27 9.24 -0.77
N LEU A 62 -17.55 10.22 -0.25
CA LEU A 62 -16.42 10.02 0.66
C LEU A 62 -16.74 10.55 2.06
N PHE A 63 -16.63 9.71 3.08
CA PHE A 63 -16.84 10.10 4.47
C PHE A 63 -15.51 10.18 5.21
N LYS A 64 -15.18 11.37 5.74
CA LYS A 64 -13.98 11.54 6.57
C LYS A 64 -14.13 10.74 7.87
N ILE A 65 -13.15 9.89 8.16
CA ILE A 65 -13.02 9.21 9.44
C ILE A 65 -12.15 10.08 10.34
N GLN A 66 -12.68 10.45 11.51
CA GLN A 66 -11.91 11.21 12.51
C GLN A 66 -10.74 10.38 13.03
N ASP A 67 -9.61 11.02 13.32
CA ASP A 67 -8.37 10.34 13.71
C ASP A 67 -8.54 9.43 14.94
N ASN A 68 -9.36 9.84 15.91
CA ASN A 68 -9.69 9.08 17.12
C ASN A 68 -10.63 7.88 16.87
N LYS A 69 -11.27 7.78 15.70
CA LYS A 69 -12.13 6.66 15.31
C LYS A 69 -11.40 5.59 14.49
N VAL A 70 -10.15 5.85 14.09
CA VAL A 70 -9.35 4.88 13.35
C VAL A 70 -8.79 3.84 14.32
N SER A 71 -9.11 2.57 14.08
CA SER A 71 -8.56 1.48 14.89
C SER A 71 -7.04 1.34 14.68
N ALA A 72 -6.32 0.93 15.73
CA ALA A 72 -4.87 0.69 15.66
C ALA A 72 -4.51 -0.34 14.57
N LYS A 73 -5.34 -1.37 14.38
CA LYS A 73 -5.15 -2.39 13.34
C LYS A 73 -5.25 -1.77 11.94
N LEU A 74 -6.25 -0.93 11.69
CA LEU A 74 -6.41 -0.26 10.41
C LEU A 74 -5.24 0.69 10.13
N ASN A 75 -4.81 1.45 11.14
CA ASN A 75 -3.63 2.30 11.04
C ASN A 75 -2.38 1.51 10.67
N ALA A 76 -2.10 0.41 11.36
CA ALA A 76 -0.93 -0.42 11.07
C ALA A 76 -0.98 -0.99 9.63
N MET A 77 -2.13 -1.48 9.18
CA MET A 77 -2.29 -2.07 7.84
C MET A 77 -2.10 -1.04 6.73
N ILE A 78 -2.77 0.11 6.82
CA ILE A 78 -2.66 1.17 5.82
C ILE A 78 -1.25 1.76 5.82
N SER A 79 -0.64 1.99 6.99
CA SER A 79 0.74 2.48 7.09
C SER A 79 1.73 1.56 6.37
N LYS A 80 1.57 0.24 6.54
CA LYS A 80 2.39 -0.75 5.84
C LYS A 80 2.21 -0.67 4.33
N ALA A 81 0.96 -0.54 3.86
CA ALA A 81 0.67 -0.43 2.43
C ALA A 81 1.20 0.88 1.82
N VAL A 82 1.09 2.00 2.52
CA VAL A 82 1.65 3.29 2.11
C VAL A 82 3.17 3.19 1.95
N ASN A 83 3.86 2.67 2.96
CA ASN A 83 5.32 2.52 2.92
C ASN A 83 5.76 1.58 1.79
N ALA A 84 5.04 0.46 1.59
CA ALA A 84 5.34 -0.47 0.49
C ALA A 84 5.18 0.19 -0.88
N LYS A 85 4.10 0.96 -1.10
CA LYS A 85 3.89 1.73 -2.33
C LYS A 85 5.00 2.75 -2.55
N SER A 86 5.31 3.57 -1.55
CA SER A 86 6.37 4.59 -1.68
C SER A 86 7.73 3.98 -2.00
N ASN A 87 8.03 2.81 -1.43
CA ASN A 87 9.25 2.08 -1.80
C ASN A 87 9.19 1.58 -3.25
N SER A 88 8.08 1.00 -3.69
CA SER A 88 7.89 0.58 -5.10
C SER A 88 8.10 1.75 -6.06
N ASP A 89 7.43 2.88 -5.81
CA ASP A 89 7.55 4.09 -6.62
C ASP A 89 9.01 4.58 -6.67
N HIS A 90 9.73 4.51 -5.56
CA HIS A 90 11.15 4.88 -5.49
C HIS A 90 12.02 3.96 -6.35
N PHE A 91 11.81 2.64 -6.26
CA PHE A 91 12.51 1.67 -7.11
C PHE A 91 12.15 1.85 -8.59
N GLU A 92 10.89 2.08 -8.93
CA GLU A 92 10.50 2.36 -10.31
C GLU A 92 11.14 3.65 -10.83
N THR A 93 11.18 4.70 -10.02
CA THR A 93 11.81 5.98 -10.36
C THR A 93 13.30 5.77 -10.62
N LEU A 94 14.04 5.18 -9.68
CA LEU A 94 15.46 4.89 -9.81
C LEU A 94 15.77 4.05 -11.06
N ASN A 95 14.90 3.10 -11.41
CA ASN A 95 15.04 2.30 -12.63
C ASN A 95 14.81 3.14 -13.90
N SER A 96 13.80 4.00 -13.89
CA SER A 96 13.49 4.88 -15.02
C SER A 96 14.60 5.90 -15.32
N ILE A 97 15.27 6.41 -14.29
CA ILE A 97 16.38 7.37 -14.43
C ILE A 97 17.76 6.71 -14.61
N GLY A 98 17.80 5.38 -14.76
CA GLY A 98 19.04 4.62 -15.00
C GLY A 98 19.95 4.46 -13.78
N TYR A 99 19.45 4.69 -12.57
CA TYR A 99 20.22 4.67 -11.31
C TYR A 99 20.31 3.29 -10.63
N PHE A 100 19.79 2.21 -11.24
CA PHE A 100 20.19 0.87 -10.81
C PHE A 100 21.47 0.44 -11.51
N GLU A 101 22.57 0.42 -10.75
CA GLU A 101 23.52 -0.67 -10.90
C GLU A 101 22.70 -1.96 -10.88
N ARG A 102 22.72 -2.70 -12.00
CA ARG A 102 22.13 -4.04 -12.09
C ARG A 102 22.54 -4.80 -10.83
N PRO A 103 21.65 -5.58 -10.18
CA PRO A 103 22.11 -6.51 -9.18
C PRO A 103 23.18 -7.36 -9.87
N ARG A 104 24.40 -7.34 -9.34
CA ARG A 104 25.51 -8.13 -9.88
C ARG A 104 25.23 -9.58 -9.52
N PHE A 105 24.25 -10.17 -10.17
CA PHE A 105 23.91 -11.57 -10.03
C PHE A 105 25.12 -12.35 -10.52
N SER A 106 25.59 -13.29 -9.71
CA SER A 106 26.47 -14.34 -10.24
C SER A 106 25.72 -15.06 -11.38
N PRO A 107 26.43 -15.61 -12.39
CA PRO A 107 25.80 -16.28 -13.54
C PRO A 107 24.67 -17.26 -13.15
N ASN A 108 24.80 -17.92 -12.00
CA ASN A 108 23.83 -18.88 -11.47
C ASN A 108 22.52 -18.24 -10.99
N GLN A 109 22.57 -17.02 -10.41
CA GLN A 109 21.38 -16.30 -9.94
C GLN A 109 20.58 -15.70 -11.10
N ARG A 110 21.25 -15.38 -12.21
CA ARG A 110 20.62 -14.85 -13.43
C ARG A 110 19.81 -15.92 -14.17
N ILE A 111 20.23 -17.19 -14.12
CA ILE A 111 19.48 -18.32 -14.67
C ILE A 111 18.21 -18.59 -13.86
N ALA A 112 18.29 -18.54 -12.53
CA ALA A 112 17.13 -18.72 -11.65
C ALA A 112 16.07 -17.60 -11.83
N TYR A 113 16.51 -16.35 -11.99
CA TYR A 113 15.61 -15.21 -12.20
C TYR A 113 14.89 -15.28 -13.55
N ASN A 114 15.58 -15.65 -14.63
CA ASN A 114 14.96 -15.79 -15.95
C ASN A 114 13.98 -16.96 -16.01
N ASN A 115 14.30 -18.10 -15.38
CA ASN A 115 13.38 -19.24 -15.36
C ASN A 115 12.08 -18.97 -14.60
N ALA A 116 12.11 -18.07 -13.60
CA ALA A 116 10.93 -17.67 -12.83
C ALA A 116 10.01 -16.69 -13.57
N LEU A 117 10.53 -15.93 -14.55
CA LEU A 117 9.75 -14.95 -15.32
C LEU A 117 9.11 -15.51 -16.59
N PHE A 118 9.62 -16.63 -17.12
CA PHE A 118 9.15 -17.23 -18.38
C PHE A 118 8.39 -18.55 -18.22
N ASN A 119 8.15 -19.01 -16.98
CA ASN A 119 7.30 -20.18 -16.68
C ASN A 119 6.10 -19.84 -15.77
N ALA A 120 5.64 -18.58 -15.79
CA ALA A 120 4.37 -18.16 -15.19
C ALA A 120 3.41 -17.72 -16.31
#